data_AF-A0A5D2UVZ4-F1
#
_entry.id   AF-A0A5D2UVZ4-F1
#
_cell.length_a   1.000
_cell.length_b   1.000
_cell.length_c   1.000
_cell.angle_alpha   90.00
_cell.angle_beta   90.00
_cell.angle_gamma   90.00
#
_symmetry.space_group_name_H-M   'P 1'
#
loop_
_entity.id
_entity.type
_entity.pdbx_description
1 polymer ?
#
loop_
_entity_poly.entity_id
_entity_poly.type
_entity_poly.pdbx_seq_one_letter_code
_entity_poly.pdbx_strand_id
1 'polypeptide(L)'
;MEVFYLLCSILSTFFTSLTLSLLLPFRFLLMRHRLPLSTSQFEPVSLYQGTVWHDRRRPVRHSFRYSVRYALFDLDHAPNTPPDHLSADEARRITKTDGPVFLLTIPPSVGYEQNPLSLYYCYDSEGTDKLLKKCIAEVTNTPWGERVSFVFDPNSDLVAKPLHVSPFMDMLGSWSLRANAPGQNLLVTISVQHPELGDYFLATLKAKRVSLESVHDHALYFWLMPHKVALWIYWHALKLWWKNVSFIQHPRYTNPSYREEALNRDRKLQCCPGLRQNKDEHMQVGGSDSATEAERYHGERFFVWKDAKWPWC
;
A
#
# COMPACT_ATOMS: atom_id res chain seq x y z
N MET A 1 -16.57 14.96 -24.34
CA MET A 1 -16.12 13.60 -24.67
C MET A 1 -15.68 12.83 -23.43
N GLU A 2 -14.83 13.40 -22.56
CA GLU A 2 -14.31 12.70 -21.37
C GLU A 2 -15.37 12.31 -20.32
N VAL A 3 -16.31 13.20 -19.98
CA VAL A 3 -17.38 12.89 -19.01
C VAL A 3 -18.28 11.75 -19.48
N PHE A 4 -18.60 11.73 -20.78
CA PHE A 4 -19.40 10.66 -21.38
C PHE A 4 -18.64 9.33 -21.34
N TYR A 5 -17.36 9.32 -21.72
CA TYR A 5 -16.51 8.12 -21.63
C TYR A 5 -16.44 7.60 -20.19
N LEU A 6 -16.26 8.48 -19.21
CA LEU A 6 -16.25 8.14 -17.80
C LEU A 6 -17.59 7.52 -17.35
N LEU A 7 -18.72 8.10 -17.75
CA LEU A 7 -20.05 7.55 -17.42
C LEU A 7 -20.26 6.17 -18.05
N CYS A 8 -19.91 5.99 -19.32
CA CYS A 8 -19.97 4.70 -20.00
C CYS A 8 -19.08 3.65 -19.33
N SER A 9 -17.86 4.06 -18.94
CA SER A 9 -16.88 3.24 -18.21
C SER A 9 -17.44 2.79 -16.85
N ILE A 10 -18.00 3.71 -16.05
CA ILE A 10 -18.67 3.38 -14.77
C ILE A 10 -19.85 2.43 -14.97
N LEU A 11 -20.70 2.67 -15.98
CA LEU A 11 -21.84 1.81 -16.28
C LEU A 11 -21.39 0.41 -16.72
N SER A 12 -20.38 0.33 -17.58
CA SER A 12 -19.78 -0.94 -18.03
C SER A 12 -19.22 -1.74 -16.85
N THR A 13 -18.46 -1.09 -15.96
CA THR A 13 -17.97 -1.71 -14.73
C THR A 13 -19.13 -2.19 -13.86
N PHE A 14 -20.17 -1.38 -13.67
CA PHE A 14 -21.34 -1.76 -12.88
C PHE A 14 -22.01 -3.02 -13.42
N PHE A 15 -22.31 -3.09 -14.72
CA PHE A 15 -22.96 -4.26 -15.34
C PHE A 15 -22.04 -5.49 -15.33
N THR A 16 -20.75 -5.32 -15.57
CA THR A 16 -19.75 -6.39 -15.47
C THR A 16 -19.70 -6.95 -14.05
N SER A 17 -19.57 -6.08 -13.04
CA SER A 17 -19.53 -6.50 -11.64
C SER A 17 -20.83 -7.12 -11.17
N LEU A 18 -21.99 -6.60 -11.59
CA LEU A 18 -23.28 -7.20 -11.30
C LEU A 18 -23.37 -8.62 -11.87
N THR A 19 -23.01 -8.79 -13.14
CA THR A 19 -23.05 -10.08 -13.83
C THR A 19 -22.12 -11.09 -13.16
N LEU A 20 -20.85 -10.74 -12.96
CA LEU A 20 -19.87 -11.62 -12.29
C LEU A 20 -20.25 -11.92 -10.84
N SER A 21 -20.83 -10.95 -10.13
CA SER A 21 -21.35 -11.14 -8.78
C SER A 21 -22.48 -12.17 -8.73
N LEU A 22 -23.42 -12.13 -9.69
CA LEU A 22 -24.51 -13.10 -9.78
C LEU A 22 -24.01 -14.50 -10.15
N LEU A 23 -22.90 -14.61 -10.89
CA LEU A 23 -22.31 -15.90 -11.28
C LEU A 23 -21.45 -16.55 -10.18
N LEU A 24 -20.97 -15.79 -9.19
CA LEU A 24 -20.08 -16.30 -8.14
C LEU A 24 -20.65 -17.49 -7.35
N PRO A 25 -21.90 -17.49 -6.86
CA PRO A 25 -22.47 -18.64 -6.16
C PRO A 25 -22.54 -19.90 -7.03
N PHE A 26 -22.85 -19.77 -8.32
CA PHE A 26 -22.88 -20.90 -9.24
C PHE A 26 -21.49 -21.50 -9.46
N ARG A 27 -20.47 -20.65 -9.60
CA ARG A 27 -19.06 -21.09 -9.69
C ARG A 27 -18.64 -21.85 -8.43
N PHE A 28 -19.01 -21.34 -7.25
CA PHE A 28 -18.74 -22.00 -5.99
C PHE A 28 -19.39 -23.39 -5.91
N LEU A 29 -20.67 -23.50 -6.28
CA LEU A 29 -21.39 -24.78 -6.32
C LEU A 29 -20.72 -25.79 -7.27
N LEU A 30 -20.32 -25.35 -8.46
CA LEU A 30 -19.62 -26.20 -9.43
C LEU A 30 -18.25 -26.68 -8.91
N MET A 31 -17.52 -25.82 -8.20
CA MET A 31 -16.20 -26.15 -7.64
C MET A 31 -16.29 -27.04 -6.40
N ARG A 32 -17.35 -26.93 -5.60
CA ARG A 32 -17.59 -27.77 -4.42
C ARG A 32 -17.68 -29.27 -4.75
N HIS A 33 -18.05 -29.61 -5.98
CA HIS A 33 -18.10 -31.00 -6.44
C HIS A 33 -16.74 -31.56 -6.91
N ARG A 34 -15.70 -30.73 -6.97
CA ARG A 34 -14.32 -31.20 -7.18
C ARG A 34 -13.72 -31.50 -5.81
N LEU A 35 -13.50 -32.78 -5.50
CA LEU A 35 -12.82 -33.16 -4.26
C LEU A 35 -11.46 -32.46 -4.18
N PRO A 36 -11.11 -31.79 -3.07
CA PRO A 36 -9.74 -31.40 -2.84
C PRO A 36 -8.95 -32.67 -2.55
N LEU A 37 -7.94 -32.94 -3.38
CA LEU A 37 -6.95 -33.96 -3.06
C LEU A 37 -6.17 -33.44 -1.86
N SER A 38 -6.45 -34.01 -0.69
CA SER A 38 -5.71 -33.74 0.55
C SER A 38 -4.23 -34.00 0.32
N THR A 39 -3.48 -32.92 0.18
CA THR A 39 -2.05 -32.93 0.41
C THR A 39 -1.77 -31.77 1.35
N SER A 40 -1.01 -32.02 2.40
CA SER A 40 -0.56 -31.04 3.39
C SER A 40 0.43 -30.07 2.74
N GLN A 41 -0.02 -29.33 1.73
CA GLN A 41 0.80 -28.52 0.88
C GLN A 41 0.83 -27.09 1.40
N PHE A 42 2.05 -26.59 1.47
CA PHE A 42 2.39 -25.19 1.66
C PHE A 42 1.42 -24.28 0.90
N GLU A 43 0.59 -23.52 1.62
CA GLU A 43 -0.41 -22.65 1.03
C GLU A 43 0.27 -21.35 0.57
N PRO A 44 0.36 -21.08 -0.75
CA PRO A 44 1.10 -19.93 -1.27
C PRO A 44 0.34 -18.61 -1.06
N VAL A 45 -0.88 -18.65 -0.52
CA VAL A 45 -1.69 -17.46 -0.24
C VAL A 45 -2.26 -17.52 1.17
N SER A 46 -2.03 -16.47 1.95
CA SER A 46 -2.65 -16.28 3.25
C SER A 46 -3.64 -15.13 3.22
N LEU A 47 -4.78 -15.28 3.89
CA LEU A 47 -5.82 -14.25 3.95
C LEU A 47 -5.72 -13.45 5.24
N TYR A 48 -5.96 -12.15 5.14
CA TYR A 48 -6.04 -11.24 6.27
C TYR A 48 -7.36 -10.49 6.26
N GLN A 49 -7.95 -10.31 7.44
CA GLN A 49 -9.11 -9.45 7.66
C GLN A 49 -8.77 -8.41 8.71
N GLY A 50 -9.14 -7.16 8.44
CA GLY A 50 -8.70 -6.05 9.28
C GLY A 50 -9.51 -4.78 9.11
N THR A 51 -8.94 -3.69 9.58
CA THR A 51 -9.50 -2.34 9.52
C THR A 51 -8.40 -1.38 9.10
N VAL A 52 -8.74 -0.49 8.18
CA VAL A 52 -7.97 0.73 7.91
C VAL A 52 -8.59 1.86 8.70
N TRP A 53 -7.77 2.60 9.45
CA TRP A 53 -8.15 3.82 10.15
C TRP A 53 -7.38 4.99 9.58
N HIS A 54 -8.10 6.03 9.18
CA HIS A 54 -7.54 7.32 8.80
C HIS A 54 -7.91 8.36 9.86
N ASP A 55 -6.93 9.16 10.27
CA ASP A 55 -7.10 10.26 11.21
C ASP A 55 -6.42 11.52 10.66
N ARG A 56 -7.22 12.48 10.20
CA ARG A 56 -6.77 13.82 9.85
C ARG A 56 -7.02 14.74 11.04
N ARG A 57 -5.95 15.35 11.55
CA ARG A 57 -5.96 16.26 12.70
C ARG A 57 -6.06 17.74 12.31
N ARG A 58 -5.54 18.12 11.14
CA ARG A 58 -5.50 19.52 10.64
C ARG A 58 -5.70 19.60 9.12
N PRO A 59 -6.07 20.78 8.57
CA PRO A 59 -6.61 21.94 9.28
C PRO A 59 -8.02 21.67 9.82
N VAL A 60 -8.78 20.78 9.17
CA VAL A 60 -10.09 20.30 9.63
C VAL A 60 -9.98 18.86 10.10
N ARG A 61 -10.50 18.59 11.30
CA ARG A 61 -10.53 17.23 11.87
C ARG A 61 -11.49 16.31 11.11
N HIS A 62 -10.99 15.15 10.71
CA HIS A 62 -11.77 14.14 10.03
C HIS A 62 -11.15 12.76 10.20
N SER A 63 -11.86 11.84 10.83
CA SER A 63 -11.35 10.51 11.12
C SER A 63 -12.41 9.46 10.81
N PHE A 64 -11.99 8.32 10.26
CA PHE A 64 -12.89 7.25 9.86
C PHE A 64 -12.16 5.92 9.76
N ARG A 65 -12.92 4.83 9.89
CA ARG A 65 -12.40 3.46 9.80
C ARG A 65 -13.31 2.61 8.93
N TYR A 66 -12.72 1.68 8.20
CA TYR A 66 -13.45 0.74 7.37
C TYR A 66 -12.78 -0.62 7.34
N SER A 67 -13.60 -1.68 7.27
CA SER A 67 -13.11 -3.05 7.22
C SER A 67 -12.49 -3.36 5.85
N VAL A 68 -11.39 -4.09 5.86
CA VAL A 68 -10.66 -4.51 4.67
C VAL A 68 -10.29 -5.98 4.73
N ARG A 69 -10.11 -6.58 3.55
CA ARG A 69 -9.57 -7.92 3.35
C ARG A 69 -8.38 -7.82 2.41
N TYR A 70 -7.29 -8.46 2.78
CA TYR A 70 -6.06 -8.52 1.99
C TYR A 70 -5.66 -9.97 1.77
N ALA A 71 -4.98 -10.25 0.66
CA ALA A 71 -4.26 -11.49 0.42
C ALA A 71 -2.75 -11.21 0.54
N LEU A 72 -2.04 -12.12 1.19
CA LEU A 72 -0.59 -12.18 1.24
C LEU A 72 -0.16 -13.34 0.36
N PHE A 73 0.38 -13.03 -0.82
CA PHE A 73 0.92 -14.00 -1.76
C PHE A 73 2.40 -14.25 -1.45
N ASP A 74 2.79 -15.51 -1.36
CA ASP A 74 4.18 -15.94 -1.46
C ASP A 74 4.56 -15.91 -2.95
N LEU A 75 5.34 -14.90 -3.36
CA LEU A 75 5.63 -14.69 -4.79
C LEU A 75 6.55 -15.78 -5.38
N ASP A 76 7.22 -16.57 -4.54
CA ASP A 76 8.09 -17.66 -4.99
C ASP A 76 7.30 -18.93 -5.32
N HIS A 77 6.14 -19.11 -4.69
CA HIS A 77 5.37 -20.36 -4.78
C HIS A 77 3.95 -20.17 -5.33
N ALA A 78 3.43 -18.94 -5.40
CA ALA A 78 2.08 -18.67 -5.88
C ALA A 78 2.01 -18.86 -7.40
N PRO A 79 1.18 -19.81 -7.90
CA PRO A 79 1.08 -20.09 -9.33
C PRO A 79 0.41 -18.94 -10.11
N ASN A 80 -0.40 -18.12 -9.44
CA ASN A 80 -1.19 -17.04 -10.03
C ASN A 80 -1.13 -15.80 -9.15
N THR A 81 -0.07 -15.01 -9.27
CA THR A 81 0.02 -13.68 -8.64
C THR A 81 -0.91 -12.72 -9.39
N PRO A 82 -1.53 -11.72 -8.72
CA PRO A 82 -2.33 -10.74 -9.43
C PRO A 82 -1.47 -9.98 -10.47
N PRO A 83 -2.06 -9.58 -11.61
CA PRO A 83 -1.33 -8.93 -12.69
C PRO A 83 -0.80 -7.55 -12.26
N ASP A 84 0.08 -6.97 -13.09
CA ASP A 84 0.61 -5.60 -12.91
C ASP A 84 1.39 -5.37 -11.58
N HIS A 85 1.91 -6.44 -10.98
CA HIS A 85 2.78 -6.43 -9.80
C HIS A 85 4.20 -6.93 -10.13
N LEU A 86 5.18 -6.53 -9.31
CA LEU A 86 6.55 -7.03 -9.39
C LEU A 86 6.64 -8.54 -9.15
N SER A 87 7.56 -9.21 -9.86
CA SER A 87 7.94 -10.59 -9.54
C SER A 87 8.84 -10.66 -8.30
N ALA A 88 9.01 -11.86 -7.73
CA ALA A 88 9.92 -12.08 -6.61
C ALA A 88 11.37 -11.64 -6.96
N ASP A 89 11.85 -11.99 -8.16
CA ASP A 89 13.20 -11.65 -8.62
C ASP A 89 13.39 -10.15 -8.84
N GLU A 90 12.38 -9.45 -9.36
CA GLU A 90 12.41 -7.99 -9.47
C GLU A 90 12.50 -7.34 -8.09
N ALA A 91 11.66 -7.79 -7.14
CA ALA A 91 11.66 -7.27 -5.78
C ALA A 91 13.01 -7.51 -5.07
N ARG A 92 13.61 -8.71 -5.19
CA ARG A 92 14.96 -9.02 -4.67
C ARG A 92 16.01 -8.11 -5.27
N ARG A 93 16.02 -7.94 -6.60
CA ARG A 93 16.98 -7.07 -7.30
C ARG A 93 16.90 -5.62 -6.84
N ILE A 94 15.68 -5.10 -6.66
CA ILE A 94 15.42 -3.73 -6.19
C ILE A 94 15.90 -3.54 -4.74
N THR A 95 15.62 -4.51 -3.87
CA THR A 95 15.89 -4.40 -2.43
C THR A 95 17.26 -4.92 -2.02
N LYS A 96 17.97 -5.58 -2.92
CA LYS A 96 19.25 -6.29 -2.69
C LYS A 96 19.12 -7.34 -1.58
N THR A 97 17.99 -8.05 -1.55
CA THR A 97 17.76 -9.16 -0.62
C THR A 97 17.80 -10.50 -1.34
N ASP A 98 18.02 -11.60 -0.61
CA ASP A 98 18.18 -12.94 -1.17
C ASP A 98 17.17 -14.00 -0.68
N GLY A 99 16.29 -13.63 0.24
CA GLY A 99 15.27 -14.51 0.82
C GLY A 99 13.90 -14.43 0.16
N PRO A 100 12.86 -15.02 0.79
CA PRO A 100 11.51 -15.08 0.22
C PRO A 100 10.87 -13.69 0.08
N VAL A 101 9.97 -13.54 -0.89
CA VAL A 101 9.23 -12.30 -1.12
C VAL A 101 7.73 -12.52 -0.99
N PHE A 102 7.08 -11.70 -0.17
CA PHE A 102 5.61 -11.76 -0.01
C PHE A 102 4.95 -10.47 -0.47
N LEU A 103 3.83 -10.57 -1.18
CA LEU A 103 3.02 -9.45 -1.63
C LEU A 103 1.69 -9.39 -0.85
N LEU A 104 1.47 -8.30 -0.11
CA LEU A 104 0.19 -7.96 0.49
C LEU A 104 -0.57 -7.01 -0.44
N THR A 105 -1.71 -7.45 -0.96
CA THR A 105 -2.53 -6.69 -1.92
C THR A 105 -4.02 -7.01 -1.75
N ILE A 106 -4.89 -6.15 -2.28
CA ILE A 106 -6.32 -6.45 -2.46
C ILE A 106 -6.47 -6.95 -3.91
N PRO A 107 -6.73 -8.25 -4.13
CA PRO A 107 -6.89 -8.78 -5.48
C PRO A 107 -8.09 -8.15 -6.20
N PRO A 108 -8.03 -8.02 -7.54
CA PRO A 108 -9.20 -7.70 -8.35
C PRO A 108 -10.34 -8.67 -8.06
N SER A 109 -11.57 -8.16 -8.06
CA SER A 109 -12.75 -8.99 -7.79
C SER A 109 -13.97 -8.49 -8.54
N VAL A 110 -14.76 -9.45 -9.06
CA VAL A 110 -15.93 -9.22 -9.93
C VAL A 110 -15.69 -8.14 -10.99
N GLY A 111 -14.55 -8.22 -11.69
CA GLY A 111 -14.22 -7.33 -12.81
C GLY A 111 -13.88 -5.90 -12.42
N TYR A 112 -13.48 -5.66 -11.17
CA TYR A 112 -13.06 -4.34 -10.69
C TYR A 112 -11.79 -4.43 -9.84
N GLU A 113 -10.93 -3.42 -9.97
CA GLU A 113 -9.70 -3.28 -9.21
C GLU A 113 -9.66 -1.90 -8.54
N GLN A 114 -9.51 -1.89 -7.22
CA GLN A 114 -9.23 -0.70 -6.44
C GLN A 114 -8.37 -1.10 -5.26
N ASN A 115 -7.08 -0.80 -5.36
CA ASN A 115 -6.11 -1.07 -4.30
C ASN A 115 -5.13 0.12 -4.15
N PRO A 116 -5.33 0.99 -3.13
CA PRO A 116 -4.48 2.16 -2.93
C PRO A 116 -3.04 1.83 -2.52
N LEU A 117 -2.82 0.66 -1.90
CA LEU A 117 -1.52 0.28 -1.33
C LEU A 117 -1.30 -1.23 -1.42
N SER A 118 -0.24 -1.61 -2.12
CA SER A 118 0.38 -2.93 -2.02
C SER A 118 1.71 -2.84 -1.28
N LEU A 119 2.05 -3.89 -0.53
CA LEU A 119 3.33 -3.99 0.17
C LEU A 119 4.05 -5.28 -0.20
N TYR A 120 5.32 -5.14 -0.57
CA TYR A 120 6.23 -6.28 -0.71
C TYR A 120 7.07 -6.39 0.54
N TYR A 121 7.16 -7.58 1.11
CA TYR A 121 8.00 -7.92 2.25
C TYR A 121 9.18 -8.73 1.72
N CYS A 122 10.37 -8.13 1.75
CA CYS A 122 11.59 -8.70 1.21
C CYS A 122 12.51 -9.12 2.36
N TYR A 123 12.77 -10.42 2.43
CA TYR A 123 13.56 -11.05 3.48
C TYR A 123 14.97 -11.35 2.99
N ASP A 124 15.92 -11.41 3.92
CA ASP A 124 17.19 -12.10 3.71
C ASP A 124 17.12 -13.51 4.31
N SER A 125 17.88 -14.43 3.72
CA SER A 125 18.10 -15.78 4.21
C SER A 125 19.32 -15.80 5.13
N GLU A 126 19.12 -15.66 6.43
CA GLU A 126 20.20 -15.78 7.42
C GLU A 126 20.16 -17.19 8.04
N GLY A 127 20.80 -18.17 7.36
CA GLY A 127 20.80 -19.56 7.78
C GLY A 127 19.43 -20.22 7.62
N THR A 128 18.85 -20.73 8.71
CA THR A 128 17.48 -21.30 8.72
C THR A 128 16.38 -20.27 8.98
N ASP A 129 16.75 -19.06 9.44
CA ASP A 129 15.79 -18.00 9.74
C ASP A 129 15.68 -17.01 8.59
N LYS A 130 14.49 -16.43 8.44
CA LYS A 130 14.24 -15.33 7.51
C LYS A 130 14.09 -14.03 8.27
N LEU A 131 14.87 -13.03 7.91
CA LEU A 131 14.83 -11.71 8.55
C LEU A 131 14.22 -10.70 7.58
N LEU A 132 13.15 -10.02 8.00
CA LEU A 132 12.56 -8.94 7.18
C LEU A 132 13.51 -7.75 7.15
N LYS A 133 14.08 -7.45 5.97
CA LYS A 133 15.09 -6.39 5.82
C LYS A 133 14.54 -5.14 5.15
N LYS A 134 13.73 -5.31 4.11
CA LYS A 134 13.18 -4.21 3.31
C LYS A 134 11.73 -4.44 2.96
N CYS A 135 11.01 -3.34 2.77
CA CYS A 135 9.70 -3.36 2.14
C CYS A 135 9.69 -2.49 0.89
N ILE A 136 8.84 -2.84 -0.07
CA ILE A 136 8.47 -1.94 -1.18
C ILE A 136 7.02 -1.53 -0.96
N ALA A 137 6.76 -0.22 -0.95
CA ALA A 137 5.41 0.30 -1.00
C ALA A 137 5.07 0.64 -2.45
N GLU A 138 3.99 0.07 -2.95
CA GLU A 138 3.41 0.41 -4.24
C GLU A 138 2.09 1.13 -3.99
N VAL A 139 2.06 2.43 -4.30
CA VAL A 139 0.95 3.33 -4.02
C VAL A 139 0.30 3.74 -5.33
N THR A 140 -0.99 3.49 -5.45
CA THR A 140 -1.79 3.91 -6.63
C THR A 140 -2.70 5.07 -6.23
N ASN A 141 -2.65 6.17 -6.98
CA ASN A 141 -3.60 7.26 -6.81
C ASN A 141 -4.82 7.06 -7.71
N THR A 142 -5.99 7.36 -7.15
CA THR A 142 -7.26 7.33 -7.86
C THR A 142 -7.92 8.68 -7.58
N PRO A 143 -8.35 9.45 -8.60
CA PRO A 143 -8.63 9.03 -9.97
C PRO A 143 -7.50 9.25 -10.99
N TRP A 144 -6.30 9.72 -10.61
CA TRP A 144 -5.33 10.18 -11.61
C TRP A 144 -4.61 9.08 -12.39
N GLY A 145 -4.69 7.82 -11.93
CA GLY A 145 -4.17 6.68 -12.67
C GLY A 145 -2.65 6.64 -12.70
N GLU A 146 -2.01 7.01 -11.58
CA GLU A 146 -0.56 6.93 -11.42
C GLU A 146 -0.24 5.99 -10.27
N ARG A 147 0.85 5.25 -10.43
CA ARG A 147 1.38 4.32 -9.44
C ARG A 147 2.83 4.63 -9.20
N VAL A 148 3.26 4.63 -7.94
CA VAL A 148 4.67 4.75 -7.57
C VAL A 148 5.07 3.61 -6.66
N SER A 149 6.22 3.01 -6.94
CA SER A 149 6.84 1.98 -6.11
C SER A 149 8.15 2.49 -5.54
N PHE A 150 8.34 2.36 -4.22
CA PHE A 150 9.58 2.79 -3.55
C PHE A 150 9.95 1.88 -2.38
N VAL A 151 11.25 1.76 -2.12
CA VAL A 151 11.79 0.95 -1.03
C VAL A 151 11.77 1.73 0.29
N PHE A 152 11.45 1.09 1.40
CA PHE A 152 11.57 1.66 2.74
C PHE A 152 12.03 0.62 3.78
N ASP A 153 12.61 1.12 4.88
CA ASP A 153 12.92 0.31 6.06
C ASP A 153 11.64 0.02 6.87
N PRO A 154 11.28 -1.26 7.10
CA PRO A 154 10.04 -1.64 7.78
C PRO A 154 9.99 -1.19 9.25
N ASN A 155 11.14 -1.04 9.91
CA ASN A 155 11.19 -0.64 11.31
C ASN A 155 10.88 0.84 11.47
N SER A 156 11.44 1.69 10.62
CA SER A 156 11.11 3.10 10.53
C SER A 156 11.81 3.73 9.33
N ASP A 157 11.07 4.42 8.47
CA ASP A 157 11.66 5.21 7.40
C ASP A 157 10.87 6.49 7.14
N LEU A 158 11.58 7.52 6.68
CA LEU A 158 11.00 8.79 6.28
C LEU A 158 11.24 8.97 4.79
N VAL A 159 10.15 9.09 4.04
CA VAL A 159 10.16 9.20 2.57
C VAL A 159 9.43 10.47 2.16
N ALA A 160 10.03 11.30 1.31
CA ALA A 160 9.32 12.48 0.79
C ALA A 160 8.08 12.03 0.02
N LYS A 161 6.90 12.60 0.30
CA LYS A 161 5.64 12.15 -0.31
C LYS A 161 5.78 12.15 -1.85
N PRO A 162 5.74 10.97 -2.51
CA PRO A 162 6.09 10.83 -3.91
C PRO A 162 4.90 10.92 -4.87
N LEU A 163 3.67 10.92 -4.33
CA LEU A 163 2.45 10.89 -5.13
C LEU A 163 1.35 11.76 -4.52
N HIS A 164 0.61 12.45 -5.38
CA HIS A 164 -0.59 13.19 -4.98
C HIS A 164 -1.77 12.21 -4.85
N VAL A 165 -1.97 11.68 -3.65
CA VAL A 165 -2.96 10.62 -3.36
C VAL A 165 -4.35 11.14 -2.97
N SER A 166 -4.51 12.44 -2.73
CA SER A 166 -5.78 13.04 -2.29
C SER A 166 -5.84 14.51 -2.66
N PRO A 167 -6.98 15.00 -3.18
CA PRO A 167 -7.15 16.41 -3.52
C PRO A 167 -7.21 17.32 -2.28
N PHE A 168 -7.18 16.75 -1.06
CA PHE A 168 -7.15 17.50 0.20
C PHE A 168 -5.78 17.39 0.89
N MET A 169 -4.75 16.98 0.15
CA MET A 169 -3.41 16.71 0.67
C MET A 169 -2.33 17.04 -0.38
N ASP A 170 -1.59 18.14 -0.20
CA ASP A 170 -0.44 18.50 -1.05
C ASP A 170 0.68 17.45 -1.00
N MET A 171 1.72 17.66 -1.80
CA MET A 171 2.89 16.78 -1.86
C MET A 171 4.06 17.19 -0.97
N LEU A 172 3.98 18.30 -0.23
CA LEU A 172 5.13 18.86 0.48
C LEU A 172 5.59 18.01 1.67
N GLY A 173 4.65 17.30 2.30
CA GLY A 173 4.94 16.45 3.46
C GLY A 173 5.84 15.25 3.17
N SER A 174 6.32 14.64 4.25
CA SER A 174 7.06 13.37 4.24
C SER A 174 6.22 12.29 4.94
N TRP A 175 6.32 11.06 4.45
CA TRP A 175 5.68 9.89 5.00
C TRP A 175 6.63 9.17 5.94
N SER A 176 6.23 9.02 7.20
CA SER A 176 6.89 8.13 8.14
C SER A 176 6.21 6.77 8.06
N LEU A 177 6.90 5.77 7.52
CA LEU A 177 6.38 4.42 7.31
C LEU A 177 6.93 3.43 8.34
N ARG A 178 6.06 2.52 8.77
CA ARG A 178 6.41 1.35 9.58
C ARG A 178 5.52 0.18 9.19
N ALA A 179 6.10 -1.01 9.07
CA ALA A 179 5.39 -2.25 8.80
C ALA A 179 6.04 -3.39 9.60
N ASN A 180 5.25 -4.21 10.29
CA ASN A 180 5.78 -5.43 10.92
C ASN A 180 5.83 -6.58 9.91
N ALA A 181 6.66 -7.58 10.18
CA ALA A 181 6.61 -8.83 9.43
C ALA A 181 5.22 -9.48 9.54
N PRO A 182 4.61 -9.91 8.41
CA PRO A 182 3.30 -10.55 8.43
C PRO A 182 3.37 -11.87 9.22
N GLY A 183 2.56 -11.96 10.27
CA GLY A 183 2.36 -13.16 11.08
C GLY A 183 0.89 -13.34 11.44
N GLN A 184 0.57 -13.63 12.70
CA GLN A 184 -0.83 -13.65 13.14
C GLN A 184 -1.49 -12.27 13.10
N ASN A 185 -0.69 -11.23 13.33
CA ASN A 185 -1.11 -9.83 13.26
C ASN A 185 -0.28 -9.09 12.22
N LEU A 186 -0.93 -8.20 11.50
CA LEU A 186 -0.34 -7.31 10.50
C LEU A 186 -0.68 -5.87 10.86
N LEU A 187 0.34 -5.02 10.89
CA LEU A 187 0.29 -3.62 11.23
C LEU A 187 1.12 -2.82 10.23
N VAL A 188 0.47 -1.87 9.57
CA VAL A 188 1.14 -0.87 8.72
C VAL A 188 0.70 0.50 9.19
N THR A 189 1.67 1.39 9.38
CA THR A 189 1.41 2.77 9.81
C THR A 189 2.09 3.74 8.86
N ILE A 190 1.35 4.74 8.40
CA ILE A 190 1.84 5.83 7.56
C ILE A 190 1.38 7.12 8.20
N SER A 191 2.30 7.91 8.75
CA SER A 191 2.00 9.28 9.22
C SER A 191 2.60 10.32 8.28
N VAL A 192 1.96 11.48 8.20
CA VAL A 192 2.39 12.58 7.32
C VAL A 192 2.93 13.73 8.15
N GLN A 193 4.22 13.97 8.02
CA GLN A 193 4.92 15.10 8.59
C GLN A 193 4.96 16.25 7.57
N HIS A 194 4.20 17.31 7.82
CA HIS A 194 4.15 18.49 6.95
C HIS A 194 4.99 19.62 7.55
N PRO A 195 5.73 20.40 6.73
CA PRO A 195 6.49 21.55 7.23
C PRO A 195 5.64 22.56 8.01
N GLU A 196 4.41 22.82 7.55
CA GLU A 196 3.53 23.81 8.18
C GLU A 196 2.49 23.21 9.15
N LEU A 197 1.98 22.00 8.87
CA LEU A 197 0.89 21.41 9.64
C LEU A 197 1.39 20.49 10.76
N GLY A 198 2.68 20.14 10.74
CA GLY A 198 3.27 19.14 11.61
C GLY A 198 2.79 17.72 11.24
N ASP A 199 2.78 16.83 12.22
CA ASP A 199 2.18 15.51 12.08
C ASP A 199 0.64 15.62 12.10
N TYR A 200 0.02 15.66 10.93
CA TYR A 200 -1.38 16.03 10.78
C TYR A 200 -2.28 14.93 10.24
N PHE A 201 -1.70 13.85 9.71
CA PHE A 201 -2.46 12.73 9.17
C PHE A 201 -1.81 11.41 9.56
N LEU A 202 -2.65 10.44 9.92
CA LEU A 202 -2.24 9.07 10.24
C LEU A 202 -3.16 8.10 9.50
N ALA A 203 -2.55 7.15 8.79
CA ALA A 203 -3.22 5.96 8.30
C ALA A 203 -2.66 4.72 9.00
N THR A 204 -3.54 3.83 9.43
CA THR A 204 -3.14 2.58 10.08
C THR A 204 -3.97 1.43 9.53
N LEU A 205 -3.30 0.41 8.99
CA LEU A 205 -3.88 -0.90 8.70
C LEU A 205 -3.59 -1.83 9.87
N LYS A 206 -4.63 -2.38 10.49
CA LYS A 206 -4.54 -3.46 11.47
C LYS A 206 -5.33 -4.66 10.95
N ALA A 207 -4.67 -5.79 10.73
CA ALA A 207 -5.32 -7.00 10.25
C ALA A 207 -4.84 -8.24 11.00
N LYS A 208 -5.68 -9.27 11.03
CA LYS A 208 -5.36 -10.59 11.58
C LYS A 208 -5.41 -11.63 10.46
N ARG A 209 -4.52 -12.61 10.53
CA ARG A 209 -4.56 -13.76 9.63
C ARG A 209 -5.86 -14.52 9.87
N VAL A 210 -6.51 -14.91 8.78
CA VAL A 210 -7.74 -15.70 8.79
C VAL A 210 -7.35 -17.18 8.68
N SER A 211 -7.98 -18.04 9.48
CA SER A 211 -7.79 -19.49 9.35
C SER A 211 -8.34 -19.94 7.99
N LEU A 212 -7.54 -20.66 7.21
CA LEU A 212 -7.95 -21.12 5.88
C LEU A 212 -9.16 -22.07 5.93
N GLU A 213 -9.34 -22.82 7.03
CA GLU A 213 -10.55 -23.63 7.26
C GLU A 213 -11.85 -22.81 7.23
N SER A 214 -11.76 -21.51 7.53
CA SER A 214 -12.92 -20.60 7.51
C SER A 214 -13.24 -20.03 6.13
N VAL A 215 -12.37 -20.21 5.14
CA VAL A 215 -12.54 -19.65 3.79
C VAL A 215 -12.37 -20.74 2.73
N HIS A 216 -13.49 -21.14 2.15
CA HIS A 216 -13.53 -22.21 1.15
C HIS A 216 -13.37 -21.68 -0.29
N ASP A 217 -13.54 -20.37 -0.51
CA ASP A 217 -13.46 -19.73 -1.82
C ASP A 217 -12.96 -18.29 -1.70
N HIS A 218 -11.80 -18.01 -2.28
CA HIS A 218 -11.17 -16.68 -2.26
C HIS A 218 -12.00 -15.64 -3.03
N ALA A 219 -12.67 -16.02 -4.11
CA ALA A 219 -13.48 -15.10 -4.92
C ALA A 219 -14.71 -14.62 -4.14
N LEU A 220 -15.37 -15.51 -3.38
CA LEU A 220 -16.44 -15.13 -2.45
C LEU A 220 -15.91 -14.33 -1.25
N TYR A 221 -14.72 -14.66 -0.76
CA TYR A 221 -14.10 -13.92 0.33
C TYR A 221 -13.81 -12.46 -0.04
N PHE A 222 -13.30 -12.19 -1.25
CA PHE A 222 -13.06 -10.82 -1.71
C PHE A 222 -14.34 -10.16 -2.25
N TRP A 223 -15.12 -10.82 -3.09
CA TRP A 223 -16.39 -10.35 -3.68
C TRP A 223 -16.41 -8.84 -4.04
N LEU A 224 -17.08 -7.99 -3.26
CA LEU A 224 -17.17 -6.54 -3.50
C LEU A 224 -16.10 -5.72 -2.75
N MET A 225 -15.01 -6.35 -2.29
CA MET A 225 -14.00 -5.68 -1.48
C MET A 225 -13.37 -4.48 -2.21
N PRO A 226 -12.92 -4.58 -3.47
CA PRO A 226 -12.40 -3.41 -4.20
C PRO A 226 -13.45 -2.29 -4.32
N HIS A 227 -14.72 -2.61 -4.64
CA HIS A 227 -15.81 -1.61 -4.70
C HIS A 227 -16.03 -0.92 -3.37
N LYS A 228 -15.99 -1.67 -2.26
CA LYS A 228 -16.10 -1.10 -0.91
C LYS A 228 -14.96 -0.11 -0.64
N VAL A 229 -13.73 -0.43 -1.03
CA VAL A 229 -12.60 0.50 -0.90
C VAL A 229 -12.85 1.77 -1.70
N ALA A 230 -13.25 1.66 -2.97
CA ALA A 230 -13.56 2.81 -3.82
C ALA A 230 -14.65 3.69 -3.18
N LEU A 231 -15.77 3.08 -2.77
CA LEU A 231 -16.87 3.78 -2.13
C LEU A 231 -16.41 4.58 -0.91
N TRP A 232 -15.59 3.98 -0.03
CA TRP A 232 -15.06 4.68 1.14
C TRP A 232 -14.14 5.86 0.76
N ILE A 233 -13.27 5.70 -0.23
CA ILE A 233 -12.39 6.78 -0.72
C ILE A 233 -13.23 7.98 -1.20
N TYR A 234 -14.18 7.74 -2.10
CA TYR A 234 -15.00 8.81 -2.67
C TYR A 234 -15.95 9.42 -1.65
N TRP A 235 -16.55 8.62 -0.78
CA TRP A 235 -17.44 9.11 0.27
C TRP A 235 -16.72 10.04 1.24
N HIS A 236 -15.50 9.70 1.65
CA HIS A 236 -14.72 10.55 2.55
C HIS A 236 -14.12 11.77 1.85
N ALA A 237 -13.76 11.67 0.57
CA ALA A 237 -13.43 12.83 -0.24
C ALA A 237 -14.60 13.83 -0.31
N LEU A 238 -15.82 13.35 -0.58
CA LEU A 238 -17.02 14.18 -0.59
C LEU A 238 -17.30 14.84 0.77
N LYS A 239 -17.14 14.09 1.87
CA LYS A 239 -17.28 14.65 3.22
C LYS A 239 -16.24 15.73 3.54
N LEU A 240 -15.00 15.59 3.07
CA LEU A 240 -13.97 16.63 3.25
C LEU A 240 -14.30 17.89 2.44
N TRP A 241 -14.78 17.71 1.20
CA TRP A 241 -15.27 18.80 0.38
C TRP A 241 -16.42 19.56 1.07
N TRP A 242 -17.41 18.84 1.60
CA TRP A 242 -18.52 19.44 2.35
C TRP A 242 -18.04 20.15 3.65
N LYS A 243 -16.98 19.64 4.28
CA LYS A 243 -16.31 20.32 5.40
C LYS A 243 -15.45 21.52 4.98
N ASN A 244 -15.52 21.95 3.72
CA ASN A 244 -14.80 23.08 3.15
C ASN A 244 -13.27 22.97 3.29
N VAL A 245 -12.73 21.75 3.20
CA VAL A 245 -11.29 21.55 3.13
C VAL A 245 -10.81 21.98 1.75
N SER A 246 -9.75 22.79 1.71
CA SER A 246 -9.19 23.33 0.46
C SER A 246 -8.86 22.20 -0.52
N PHE A 247 -9.40 22.33 -1.74
CA PHE A 247 -9.13 21.45 -2.86
C PHE A 247 -7.81 21.88 -3.52
N ILE A 248 -6.93 20.92 -3.74
CA ILE A 248 -5.62 21.09 -4.33
C ILE A 248 -5.62 20.33 -5.64
N GLN A 249 -5.40 21.05 -6.74
CA GLN A 249 -5.33 20.44 -8.06
C GLN A 249 -4.11 19.53 -8.17
N HIS A 250 -4.27 18.43 -8.89
CA HIS A 250 -3.17 17.51 -9.14
C HIS A 250 -2.01 18.22 -9.84
N PRO A 251 -0.77 18.06 -9.36
CA PRO A 251 0.36 18.84 -9.85
C PRO A 251 0.69 18.59 -11.33
N ARG A 252 0.33 17.43 -11.89
CA ARG A 252 0.49 17.15 -13.34
C ARG A 252 -0.05 18.24 -14.28
N TYR A 253 -1.02 19.03 -13.83
CA TYR A 253 -1.64 20.09 -14.64
C TYR A 253 -0.95 21.45 -14.52
N THR A 254 -0.12 21.65 -13.49
CA THR A 254 0.48 22.95 -13.17
C THR A 254 2.00 22.89 -13.08
N ASN A 255 2.57 21.72 -12.78
CA ASN A 255 3.99 21.50 -12.58
C ASN A 255 4.40 20.13 -13.16
N PRO A 256 5.03 20.07 -14.34
CA PRO A 256 5.49 18.81 -14.93
C PRO A 256 6.67 18.18 -14.18
N SER A 257 7.49 18.96 -13.45
CA SER A 257 8.65 18.48 -12.69
C SER A 257 8.30 17.95 -11.30
N TYR A 258 7.02 17.81 -10.96
CA TYR A 258 6.59 17.44 -9.60
C TYR A 258 7.16 16.09 -9.10
N ARG A 259 7.42 15.13 -10.02
CA ARG A 259 8.04 13.84 -9.70
C ARG A 259 9.53 14.02 -9.36
N GLU A 260 10.25 14.81 -10.14
CA GLU A 260 11.66 15.14 -9.91
C GLU A 260 11.86 15.95 -8.63
N GLU A 261 10.94 16.87 -8.33
CA GLU A 261 10.94 17.62 -7.07
C GLU A 261 10.72 16.70 -5.86
N ALA A 262 9.86 15.68 -5.99
CA ALA A 262 9.70 14.67 -4.95
C ALA A 262 11.00 13.86 -4.72
N LEU A 263 11.67 13.44 -5.80
CA LEU A 263 12.98 12.79 -5.72
C LEU A 263 14.04 13.68 -5.08
N ASN A 264 14.10 14.95 -5.45
CA ASN A 264 15.04 15.92 -4.89
C ASN A 264 14.79 16.14 -3.39
N ARG A 265 13.53 16.16 -2.96
CA ARG A 265 13.18 16.22 -1.53
C ARG A 265 13.61 14.95 -0.80
N ASP A 266 13.38 13.77 -1.38
CA ASP A 266 13.79 12.50 -0.76
C ASP A 266 15.31 12.42 -0.60
N ARG A 267 16.07 12.78 -1.65
CA ARG A 267 17.53 12.85 -1.59
C ARG A 267 18.03 13.76 -0.46
N LYS A 268 17.42 14.95 -0.30
CA LYS A 268 17.75 15.86 0.81
C LYS A 268 17.45 15.25 2.18
N LEU A 269 16.36 14.48 2.33
CA LEU A 269 16.04 13.77 3.57
C LEU A 269 17.08 12.69 3.89
N GLN A 270 17.58 11.99 2.87
CA GLN A 270 18.62 10.95 3.05
C GLN A 270 19.99 11.54 3.41
N CYS A 271 20.37 12.68 2.84
CA CYS A 271 21.65 13.34 3.11
C CYS A 271 21.74 14.02 4.49
N CYS A 272 20.60 14.33 5.13
CA CYS A 272 20.54 15.04 6.40
C CYS A 272 19.96 14.16 7.52
N PRO A 273 20.68 13.11 8.00
CA PRO A 273 20.18 12.23 9.05
C PRO A 273 19.92 12.92 10.40
N GLY A 274 20.42 14.14 10.62
CA GLY A 274 20.14 14.95 11.82
C GLY A 274 18.67 15.33 12.04
N LEU A 275 17.79 15.13 11.05
CA LEU A 275 16.33 15.24 11.23
C LEU A 275 15.67 13.95 11.77
N ARG A 276 16.40 12.82 11.85
CA ARG A 276 15.88 11.54 12.38
C ARG A 276 15.79 11.51 13.91
N GLN A 277 16.59 12.32 14.61
CA GLN A 277 16.68 12.38 16.07
C GLN A 277 16.28 13.77 16.55
N ASN A 278 14.99 13.99 16.77
CA ASN A 278 14.54 15.01 17.72
C ASN A 278 13.07 14.74 18.00
N LYS A 279 12.79 13.72 18.83
CA LYS A 279 11.58 13.71 19.68
C LYS A 279 11.47 12.60 20.73
N ASP A 280 12.45 11.72 20.87
CA ASP A 280 12.54 10.82 22.02
C ASP A 280 13.94 10.94 22.61
N GLU A 281 14.05 11.68 23.72
CA GLU A 281 14.96 11.44 24.87
C GLU A 281 15.16 12.74 25.69
N HIS A 282 14.41 12.83 26.78
CA HIS A 282 14.89 13.45 28.01
C HIS A 282 15.71 12.39 28.77
N MET A 283 16.85 12.82 29.31
CA MET A 283 17.71 12.20 30.35
C MET A 283 18.95 11.37 29.94
N GLN A 284 20.11 11.97 30.31
CA GLN A 284 21.43 11.41 30.70
C GLN A 284 22.42 11.08 29.55
N VAL A 285 23.37 11.97 29.22
CA VAL A 285 24.71 12.21 29.83
C VAL A 285 25.68 11.03 29.69
N GLY A 286 26.73 11.23 28.89
CA GLY A 286 28.07 10.72 29.19
C GLY A 286 28.79 9.88 28.12
N GLY A 287 29.62 10.54 27.30
CA GLY A 287 31.02 10.12 27.10
C GLY A 287 31.40 9.18 25.95
N SER A 288 32.42 9.65 25.22
CA SER A 288 33.51 8.92 24.55
C SER A 288 33.31 8.44 23.10
N ASP A 289 34.06 9.12 22.23
CA ASP A 289 34.37 8.79 20.85
C ASP A 289 35.00 7.40 20.68
N SER A 290 34.44 6.60 19.78
CA SER A 290 35.17 5.78 18.80
C SER A 290 34.16 5.11 17.87
N ALA A 291 33.72 5.81 16.83
CA ALA A 291 32.89 5.22 15.79
C ALA A 291 33.76 4.89 14.57
N THR A 292 34.04 3.60 14.44
CA THR A 292 34.61 2.95 13.28
C THR A 292 33.89 3.41 12.02
N GLU A 293 34.67 3.90 11.04
CA GLU A 293 34.22 4.24 9.70
C GLU A 293 33.68 3.00 8.99
N ALA A 294 32.39 2.72 9.17
CA ALA A 294 31.66 1.79 8.32
C ALA A 294 31.14 2.54 7.08
N GLU A 295 31.73 2.19 5.95
CA GLU A 295 31.36 2.52 4.57
C GLU A 295 29.85 2.80 4.38
N ARG A 296 29.48 4.09 4.29
CA ARG A 296 28.13 4.52 3.91
C ARG A 296 28.09 4.87 2.43
N TYR A 297 27.98 3.85 1.58
CA TYR A 297 27.49 4.02 0.21
C TYR A 297 25.99 4.36 0.26
N HIS A 298 25.66 5.66 0.30
CA HIS A 298 24.29 6.14 0.12
C HIS A 298 23.89 5.99 -1.36
N GLY A 299 23.43 4.80 -1.73
CA GLY A 299 22.68 4.62 -2.98
C GLY A 299 21.35 5.38 -2.90
N GLU A 300 20.99 6.10 -3.96
CA GLU A 300 19.68 6.76 -4.06
C GLU A 300 18.55 5.74 -3.82
N ARG A 301 17.52 6.13 -3.06
CA ARG A 301 16.33 5.29 -2.87
C ARG A 301 15.71 4.96 -4.22
N PHE A 302 15.34 3.70 -4.40
CA PHE A 302 14.58 3.29 -5.58
C PHE A 302 13.19 3.93 -5.59
N PHE A 303 12.85 4.57 -6.71
CA PHE A 303 11.50 5.01 -7.05
C PHE A 303 11.20 4.69 -8.52
N VAL A 304 10.01 4.17 -8.79
CA VAL A 304 9.51 3.97 -10.14
C VAL A 304 8.06 4.44 -10.23
N TRP A 305 7.78 5.38 -11.12
CA TRP A 305 6.42 5.77 -11.48
C TRP A 305 5.98 5.02 -12.73
N LYS A 306 4.73 4.56 -12.72
CA LYS A 306 4.06 3.94 -13.87
C LYS A 306 2.64 4.49 -13.98
N ASP A 307 2.08 4.42 -15.18
CA ASP A 307 0.66 4.66 -15.35
C ASP A 307 -0.11 3.44 -14.83
N ALA A 308 -1.18 3.71 -14.08
CA ALA A 308 -2.12 2.72 -13.62
C ALA A 308 -3.38 2.77 -14.47
N LYS A 309 -3.94 1.61 -14.78
CA LYS A 309 -5.27 1.53 -15.39
C LYS A 309 -6.26 2.19 -14.46
N TRP A 310 -7.20 2.95 -15.03
CA TRP A 310 -8.28 3.48 -14.22
C TRP A 310 -9.12 2.31 -13.71
N PRO A 311 -9.68 2.40 -12.49
CA PRO A 311 -10.45 1.31 -11.90
C PRO A 311 -11.64 0.86 -12.77
N TRP A 312 -12.15 1.78 -13.60
CA TRP A 312 -13.34 1.60 -14.44
C TRP A 312 -13.02 1.45 -15.93
N CYS A 313 -11.74 1.36 -16.30
CA CYS A 313 -11.31 1.07 -17.67
C CYS A 313 -11.38 -0.42 -18.00
#